data_AF-A0A2G8KCX6-F1
#
_entry.id   AF-A0A2G8KCX6-F1
#
_cell.length_a   1.000
_cell.length_b   1.000
_cell.length_c   1.000
_cell.angle_alpha   90.00
_cell.angle_beta   90.00
_cell.angle_gamma   90.00
#
_symmetry.space_group_name_H-M   'P 1'
#
loop_
_entity.id
_entity.type
_entity.pdbx_description
1 polymer ?
#
loop_
_entity_poly.entity_id
_entity_poly.type
_entity_poly.pdbx_seq_one_letter_code
_entity_poly.pdbx_strand_id
1 'polypeptide(L)'
;MSSPGAGPSKARNRRSPISVAAAAIYMASQASDQKRSQKEIGDIAGVADVTIRQSYKLIYPRANELFPADFKFQTRVEDLPPP
;
A
#
# COMPACT_ATOMS: atom_id res chain seq x y z
N MET A 1 -38.87 0.10 28.86
CA MET A 1 -38.31 1.19 28.05
C MET A 1 -36.80 0.91 27.97
N SER A 2 -36.32 0.09 27.03
CA SER A 2 -35.83 0.48 25.68
C SER A 2 -34.82 1.63 25.78
N SER A 3 -33.52 1.56 25.46
CA SER A 3 -32.67 0.63 24.70
C SER A 3 -31.18 0.93 25.04
N PRO A 4 -30.22 0.03 24.74
CA PRO A 4 -28.79 0.24 24.98
C PRO A 4 -28.15 1.07 23.85
N GLY A 5 -27.37 2.09 24.20
CA GLY A 5 -26.75 3.03 23.24
C GLY A 5 -25.24 2.86 23.12
N ALA A 6 -24.82 2.38 21.95
CA ALA A 6 -23.50 2.51 21.33
C ALA A 6 -22.28 1.87 22.04
N GLY A 7 -22.03 0.60 21.73
CA GLY A 7 -20.67 0.03 21.80
C GLY A 7 -19.72 0.76 20.82
N PRO A 8 -18.39 0.67 21.00
CA PRO A 8 -17.44 1.44 20.24
C PRO A 8 -17.60 1.12 18.75
N SER A 9 -17.94 2.14 17.97
CA SER A 9 -17.94 2.08 16.51
C SER A 9 -16.52 1.70 16.07
N LYS A 10 -16.33 0.42 15.72
CA LYS A 10 -15.17 -0.08 14.99
C LYS A 10 -15.07 0.78 13.73
N ALA A 11 -14.28 1.84 13.78
CA ALA A 11 -13.88 2.62 12.64
C ALA A 11 -13.14 1.64 11.73
N ARG A 12 -13.86 1.13 10.73
CA ARG A 12 -13.28 0.29 9.70
C ARG A 12 -12.19 1.13 9.07
N ASN A 13 -10.94 0.74 9.31
CA ASN A 13 -9.72 1.28 8.70
C ASN A 13 -9.74 1.01 7.19
N ARG A 14 -10.74 1.52 6.48
CA ARG A 14 -10.84 1.49 5.04
C ARG A 14 -9.94 2.60 4.55
N ARG A 15 -8.71 2.22 4.21
CA ARG A 15 -7.81 3.12 3.51
C ARG A 15 -8.49 3.64 2.26
N SER A 16 -8.26 4.91 1.96
CA SER A 16 -8.69 5.52 0.71
C SER A 16 -8.15 4.69 -0.47
N PRO A 17 -8.93 4.50 -1.55
CA PRO A 17 -8.44 3.89 -2.79
C PRO A 17 -7.14 4.53 -3.30
N ILE A 18 -6.99 5.85 -3.12
CA ILE A 18 -5.78 6.59 -3.51
C ILE A 18 -4.57 6.09 -2.72
N SER A 19 -4.72 5.89 -1.41
CA SER A 19 -3.66 5.38 -0.55
C SER A 19 -3.24 3.95 -0.88
N VAL A 20 -4.17 3.13 -1.37
CA VAL A 20 -3.88 1.77 -1.84
C VAL A 20 -3.16 1.83 -3.20
N ALA A 21 -3.64 2.66 -4.12
CA ALA A 21 -3.02 2.87 -5.42
C ALA A 21 -1.58 3.38 -5.28
N ALA A 22 -1.32 4.36 -4.41
CA ALA A 22 0.02 4.88 -4.16
C ALA A 22 0.98 3.80 -3.63
N ALA A 23 0.52 2.90 -2.75
CA ALA A 23 1.33 1.78 -2.28
C ALA A 23 1.57 0.71 -3.35
N ALA A 24 0.59 0.44 -4.20
CA ALA A 24 0.76 -0.47 -5.33
C ALA A 24 1.77 0.09 -6.35
N ILE A 25 1.70 1.40 -6.65
CA ILE A 25 2.67 2.10 -7.49
C ILE A 25 4.07 2.02 -6.88
N TYR A 26 4.20 2.27 -5.57
CA TYR A 26 5.47 2.13 -4.87
C TYR A 26 6.04 0.72 -5.01
N MET A 27 5.25 -0.31 -4.69
CA MET A 27 5.64 -1.72 -4.81
C MET A 27 6.10 -2.06 -6.24
N ALA A 28 5.32 -1.67 -7.26
CA ALA A 28 5.65 -1.92 -8.65
C ALA A 28 6.94 -1.19 -9.08
N SER A 29 7.14 0.06 -8.64
CA SER A 29 8.35 0.82 -8.93
C SER A 29 9.60 0.16 -8.35
N GLN A 30 9.51 -0.39 -7.13
CA GLN A 30 10.64 -1.06 -6.47
C GLN A 30 11.00 -2.39 -7.14
N ALA A 31 10.02 -3.08 -7.74
CA ALA A 31 10.22 -4.30 -8.51
C ALA A 31 10.78 -4.04 -9.93
N SER A 32 10.75 -2.79 -10.39
CA SER A 32 11.14 -2.36 -11.74
C SER A 32 12.53 -1.68 -11.75
N ASP A 33 13.02 -1.33 -12.93
CA ASP A 33 14.23 -0.50 -13.10
C ASP A 33 14.00 0.96 -12.65
N GLN A 34 12.77 1.46 -12.77
CA GLN A 34 12.38 2.82 -12.40
C GLN A 34 11.90 2.92 -10.96
N LYS A 35 12.83 2.84 -10.02
CA LYS A 35 12.54 2.99 -8.59
C LYS A 35 12.07 4.41 -8.25
N ARG A 36 10.96 4.52 -7.52
CA ARG A 36 10.42 5.78 -7.01
C ARG A 36 10.33 5.77 -5.49
N SER A 37 10.69 6.87 -4.87
CA SER A 37 10.55 7.05 -3.42
C SER A 37 9.08 7.22 -3.03
N GLN A 38 8.76 6.91 -1.78
CA GLN A 38 7.42 7.15 -1.23
C GLN A 38 7.06 8.63 -1.31
N LYS A 39 8.04 9.53 -1.08
CA LYS A 39 7.88 10.97 -1.19
C LYS A 39 7.48 11.43 -2.59
N GLU A 40 8.20 11.01 -3.63
CA GLU A 40 7.86 11.37 -5.02
C GLU A 40 6.44 10.93 -5.39
N ILE A 41 6.04 9.73 -4.96
CA ILE A 41 4.70 9.21 -5.23
C ILE A 41 3.65 9.98 -4.40
N GLY A 42 3.95 10.28 -3.14
CA GLY A 42 3.07 11.01 -2.23
C GLY A 42 2.79 12.43 -2.70
N ASP A 43 3.84 13.14 -3.14
CA ASP A 43 3.78 14.50 -3.69
C ASP A 43 2.84 14.56 -4.92
N ILE A 44 2.87 13.53 -5.79
CA ILE A 44 2.00 13.45 -6.98
C ILE A 44 0.58 13.00 -6.63
N ALA A 45 0.44 11.97 -5.78
CA ALA A 45 -0.84 11.38 -5.44
C ALA A 45 -1.62 12.19 -4.38
N GLY A 46 -1.01 13.22 -3.79
CA GLY A 46 -1.62 14.03 -2.74
C GLY A 46 -1.82 13.27 -1.43
N VAL A 47 -0.93 12.33 -1.11
CA VAL A 47 -0.98 11.53 0.13
C VAL A 47 0.34 11.62 0.87
N ALA A 48 0.30 11.59 2.19
CA ALA A 48 1.52 11.60 3.00
C ALA A 48 2.32 10.31 2.83
N ASP A 49 3.65 10.39 2.90
CA ASP A 49 4.57 9.25 2.82
C ASP A 49 4.22 8.16 3.83
N VAL A 50 3.88 8.56 5.06
CA VAL A 50 3.45 7.64 6.13
C VAL A 50 2.19 6.86 5.75
N THR A 51 1.29 7.46 4.96
CA THR A 51 0.09 6.80 4.45
C THR A 51 0.46 5.73 3.43
N ILE A 52 1.39 6.02 2.51
CA ILE A 52 1.91 5.04 1.55
C ILE A 52 2.57 3.89 2.30
N ARG A 53 3.47 4.20 3.24
CA ARG A 53 4.18 3.21 4.07
C ARG A 53 3.22 2.25 4.76
N GLN A 54 2.23 2.78 5.46
CA GLN A 54 1.29 1.93 6.18
C GLN A 54 0.36 1.14 5.24
N SER A 55 0.09 1.62 4.03
CA SER A 55 -0.69 0.86 3.01
C SER A 55 0.17 -0.28 2.47
N TYR A 56 1.43 0.02 2.18
CA TYR A 56 2.43 -0.93 1.73
C TYR A 56 2.61 -2.07 2.73
N LYS A 57 2.66 -1.78 4.04
CA LYS A 57 2.65 -2.80 5.12
C LYS A 57 1.53 -3.84 4.99
N LEU A 58 0.36 -3.46 4.48
CA LEU A 58 -0.79 -4.36 4.37
C LEU A 58 -0.72 -5.28 3.15
N ILE A 59 -0.14 -4.79 2.05
CA ILE A 59 -0.04 -5.54 0.79
C ILE A 59 1.26 -6.33 0.67
N TYR A 60 2.32 -5.92 1.36
CA TYR A 60 3.65 -6.54 1.32
C TYR A 60 3.65 -8.06 1.59
N PRO A 61 2.91 -8.60 2.59
CA PRO A 61 2.90 -10.04 2.84
C PRO A 61 2.34 -10.89 1.69
N ARG A 62 1.56 -10.26 0.79
CA ARG A 62 0.94 -10.91 -0.36
C ARG A 62 1.52 -10.45 -1.68
N ALA A 63 2.69 -9.80 -1.68
CA ALA A 63 3.30 -9.25 -2.89
C ALA A 63 3.42 -10.31 -4.02
N ASN A 64 3.77 -11.56 -3.68
CA ASN A 64 3.83 -12.67 -4.65
C ASN A 64 2.50 -12.96 -5.36
N GLU A 65 1.36 -12.71 -4.71
CA GLU A 65 0.02 -12.92 -5.29
C GLU A 65 -0.47 -11.71 -6.10
N LEU A 66 0.16 -10.54 -5.93
CA LEU A 66 -0.31 -9.27 -6.50
C LEU A 66 0.35 -8.92 -7.84
N PHE A 67 1.54 -9.44 -8.10
CA PHE A 67 2.19 -9.26 -9.40
C PHE A 67 1.56 -10.16 -10.47
N PRO A 68 1.42 -9.66 -11.73
CA PRO A 68 1.08 -10.50 -12.87
C PRO A 68 2.08 -11.64 -13.05
N ALA A 69 1.60 -12.80 -13.50
CA ALA A 69 2.45 -13.99 -13.69
C ALA A 69 3.57 -13.80 -14.72
N ASP A 70 3.38 -12.87 -15.66
CA ASP A 70 4.31 -12.53 -16.74
C ASP A 70 5.17 -11.28 -16.45
N PHE A 71 5.08 -10.72 -15.24
CA PHE A 71 5.83 -9.53 -14.85
C PHE A 71 7.35 -9.77 -14.91
N LYS A 72 8.07 -8.81 -15.51
CA LYS A 72 9.54 -8.85 -15.64
C LYS A 72 10.19 -8.12 -14.46
N PHE A 73 10.53 -8.88 -13.43
CA PHE A 73 11.18 -8.35 -12.24
C PHE A 73 12.63 -7.92 -12.52
N GLN A 74 12.96 -6.69 -12.15
CA GLN A 74 14.33 -6.25 -11.94
C GLN A 74 14.80 -6.42 -10.50
N THR A 75 13.85 -6.41 -9.57
CA THR A 75 14.08 -6.77 -8.16
C THR A 75 13.02 -7.79 -7.79
N ARG A 76 13.45 -8.97 -7.33
CA ARG A 76 12.53 -10.07 -6.99
C ARG A 76 11.70 -9.69 -5.77
N VAL A 77 10.57 -10.36 -5.56
CA VAL A 77 9.62 -10.03 -4.48
C VAL A 77 10.29 -10.15 -3.10
N GLU A 78 11.15 -11.15 -2.92
CA GLU A 78 11.95 -11.38 -1.71
C GLU A 78 12.99 -10.28 -1.42
N ASP A 79 13.39 -9.52 -2.44
CA ASP A 79 14.38 -8.46 -2.36
C ASP A 79 13.75 -7.05 -2.32
N LEU A 80 12.42 -6.96 -2.24
CA LEU A 80 11.73 -5.68 -2.14
C LEU A 80 12.04 -4.98 -0.81
N PRO A 81 12.04 -3.63 -0.78
CA PRO A 81 12.25 -2.90 0.46
C PRO A 81 11.20 -3.29 1.51
N PRO A 82 11.61 -3.62 2.75
CA PRO A 82 10.67 -3.90 3.82
C PRO A 82 9.90 -2.63 4.21
N PRO A 83 8.69 -2.77 4.77
CA PRO A 83 7.76 -1.66 4.92
C PRO A 83 7.91 -0.80 6.19
#